data_AF-A0A7C9MZT8-F1
#
_entry.id   AF-A0A7C9MZT8-F1
#
_cell.length_a   1.000
_cell.length_b   1.000
_cell.length_c   1.000
_cell.angle_alpha   90.00
_cell.angle_beta   90.00
_cell.angle_gamma   90.00
#
_symmetry.space_group_name_H-M   'P 1'
#
loop_
_entity.id
_entity.type
_entity.pdbx_description
1 polymer ?
#
loop_
_entity_poly.entity_id
_entity_poly.type
_entity_poly.pdbx_seq_one_letter_code
_entity_poly.pdbx_strand_id
1 'polypeptide(L)'
;MGTVGPAEILVLLILLGVIAGIVLLAVRASGGRPRAQVAYWAPGVIPQIAEPIRERVRELGAEGRVVEAIKLVRQETGLGLRDAKFVTESIIAGRYLPTSTERALQTGPDLAGRVRELKEAGRTEQAVFLVRGETGMNQEQAEAFVDLI
;
A
#
# COMPACT_ATOMS: atom_id res chain seq x y z
N MET A 1 20.96 36.75 -32.54
CA MET A 1 20.19 37.12 -31.31
C MET A 1 18.90 37.76 -31.77
N GLY A 2 17.84 36.97 -31.98
CA GLY A 2 16.53 37.49 -32.36
C GLY A 2 15.91 38.18 -31.15
N THR A 3 15.64 39.47 -31.25
CA THR A 3 14.95 40.25 -30.23
C THR A 3 13.51 39.78 -30.17
N VAL A 4 13.09 39.21 -29.04
CA VAL A 4 11.69 38.83 -28.79
C VAL A 4 10.83 40.07 -28.98
N GLY A 5 9.89 40.01 -29.93
CA GLY A 5 9.07 41.16 -30.30
C GLY A 5 8.10 41.51 -29.17
N PRO A 6 7.63 42.77 -29.09
CA PRO A 6 6.66 43.19 -28.07
C PRO A 6 5.36 42.36 -28.11
N ALA A 7 4.99 41.81 -29.27
CA ALA A 7 3.86 40.90 -29.44
C ALA A 7 4.08 39.53 -28.79
N GLU A 8 5.29 38.96 -28.87
CA GLU A 8 5.63 37.67 -28.26
C GLU A 8 5.65 37.78 -26.73
N ILE A 9 6.10 38.92 -26.19
CA ILE A 9 6.05 39.21 -24.75
C ILE A 9 4.59 39.22 -24.25
N LEU A 10 3.67 39.84 -24.99
CA LEU A 10 2.24 39.84 -24.65
C LEU A 10 1.63 38.44 -24.64
N VAL A 11 1.95 37.62 -25.65
CA VAL A 11 1.46 36.23 -25.73
C VAL A 11 1.98 35.40 -24.55
N LEU A 12 3.26 35.56 -24.18
CA LEU A 12 3.85 34.85 -23.04
C LEU A 12 3.22 35.27 -21.70
N LEU A 13 2.91 36.56 -21.52
CA LEU A 13 2.25 37.05 -20.30
C LEU A 13 0.82 36.52 -20.15
N ILE A 14 0.06 36.48 -21.25
CA ILE A 14 -1.29 35.90 -21.25
C ILE A 14 -1.23 34.41 -20.94
N LEU A 15 -0.30 33.67 -21.57
CA LEU A 15 -0.11 32.25 -21.33
C LEU A 15 0.26 31.97 -19.87
N LEU A 16 1.19 32.76 -19.29
CA LEU A 16 1.59 32.65 -17.89
C LEU A 16 0.41 32.90 -16.95
N GLY A 17 -0.43 33.90 -17.24
CA GLY A 17 -1.63 34.21 -16.45
C GLY A 17 -2.68 33.10 -16.49
N VAL A 18 -2.90 32.49 -17.67
CA VAL A 18 -3.81 31.35 -17.84
C VAL A 18 -3.29 30.13 -17.08
N ILE A 19 -1.99 29.82 -17.18
CA ILE A 19 -1.36 28.72 -16.44
C ILE A 19 -1.47 28.97 -14.93
N ALA A 20 -1.16 30.17 -14.46
CA ALA A 20 -1.30 30.55 -13.05
C ALA A 20 -2.74 30.46 -12.56
N GLY A 21 -3.71 30.86 -13.39
CA GLY A 21 -5.14 30.75 -13.12
C GLY A 21 -5.62 29.30 -13.01
N ILE A 22 -5.20 28.44 -13.93
CA ILE A 22 -5.53 27.00 -13.92
C ILE A 22 -4.92 26.33 -12.69
N VAL A 23 -3.67 26.64 -12.36
CA VAL A 23 -2.99 26.12 -11.15
C VAL A 23 -3.72 26.59 -9.89
N LEU A 24 -4.11 27.87 -9.81
CA LEU A 24 -4.86 28.41 -8.68
C LEU A 24 -6.25 27.76 -8.55
N LEU A 25 -6.93 27.50 -9.67
CA LEU A 25 -8.22 26.83 -9.70
C LEU A 25 -8.11 25.38 -9.21
N ALA A 26 -7.08 24.65 -9.64
CA ALA A 26 -6.81 23.28 -9.21
C ALA A 26 -6.46 23.19 -7.70
N VAL A 27 -5.72 24.19 -7.19
CA VAL A 27 -5.41 24.29 -5.75
C VAL A 27 -6.67 24.58 -4.93
N ARG A 28 -7.58 25.44 -5.42
CA ARG A 28 -8.85 25.72 -4.72
C ARG A 28 -9.87 24.58 -4.79
N ALA A 29 -9.93 23.84 -5.90
CA ALA A 29 -10.81 22.68 -6.05
C ALA A 29 -10.42 21.49 -5.13
N SER A 30 -9.22 21.53 -4.54
CA SER A 30 -8.74 20.52 -3.58
C SER A 30 -9.26 20.74 -2.14
N GLY A 31 -10.00 21.82 -1.88
CA GLY A 31 -10.50 22.19 -0.56
C GLY A 31 -11.97 21.86 -0.35
N GLY A 32 -12.31 20.58 -0.10
CA GLY A 32 -13.61 20.26 0.52
C GLY A 32 -14.18 18.90 0.18
N ARG A 33 -13.95 17.91 1.05
CA ARG A 33 -14.90 16.81 1.27
C ARG A 33 -15.07 16.58 2.79
N PRO A 34 -16.29 16.28 3.27
CA PRO A 34 -16.59 16.22 4.68
C PRO A 34 -15.75 15.15 5.39
N ARG A 35 -15.17 15.56 6.51
CA ARG A 35 -14.39 14.79 7.47
C ARG A 35 -15.22 13.63 8.05
N ALA A 36 -15.22 12.47 7.40
CA ALA A 36 -15.32 11.22 8.12
C ALA A 36 -13.96 10.99 8.81
N GLN A 37 -13.80 11.62 9.98
CA GLN A 37 -12.68 11.35 10.88
C GLN A 37 -12.86 9.95 11.45
N VAL A 38 -12.56 8.93 10.65
CA VAL A 38 -12.27 7.62 11.21
C VAL A 38 -10.92 7.77 11.90
N ALA A 39 -10.95 7.66 13.22
CA ALA A 39 -9.80 7.69 14.10
C ALA A 39 -8.85 6.53 13.79
N TYR A 40 -7.98 6.67 12.78
CA TYR A 40 -6.97 5.66 12.42
C TYR A 40 -5.82 5.53 13.44
N TRP A 41 -6.01 5.98 14.69
CA TRP A 41 -5.09 5.71 15.81
C TRP A 41 -5.43 4.42 16.58
N ALA A 42 -6.46 3.67 16.17
CA ALA A 42 -6.71 2.34 16.71
C ALA A 42 -5.58 1.38 16.26
N PRO A 43 -4.82 0.78 17.19
CA PRO A 43 -3.83 -0.24 16.85
C PRO A 43 -4.53 -1.37 16.08
N GLY A 44 -4.15 -1.58 14.81
CA GLY A 44 -4.69 -2.66 13.97
C GLY A 44 -5.44 -2.23 12.71
N VAL A 45 -5.73 -0.94 12.52
CA VAL A 45 -6.35 -0.47 11.26
C VAL A 45 -5.31 0.30 10.44
N ILE A 46 -4.37 -0.42 9.84
CA ILE A 46 -3.58 0.15 8.74
C ILE A 46 -4.49 0.07 7.51
N PRO A 47 -4.83 1.18 6.84
CA PRO A 47 -5.67 1.13 5.64
C PRO A 47 -5.00 0.24 4.60
N GLN A 48 -5.76 -0.65 3.97
CA GLN A 48 -5.20 -1.60 3.01
C GLN A 48 -4.77 -0.87 1.73
N ILE A 49 -3.50 -0.48 1.65
CA ILE A 49 -2.89 0.08 0.44
C ILE A 49 -2.34 -1.07 -0.39
N ALA A 50 -2.77 -1.16 -1.66
CA ALA A 50 -2.30 -2.17 -2.60
C ALA A 50 -0.77 -2.07 -2.85
N GLU A 51 -0.10 -3.21 -3.10
CA GLU A 51 1.33 -3.27 -3.44
C GLU A 51 1.81 -2.23 -4.46
N PRO A 52 1.19 -2.10 -5.66
CA PRO A 52 1.67 -1.14 -6.66
C PRO A 52 1.66 0.31 -6.14
N ILE A 53 0.72 0.66 -5.26
CA ILE A 53 0.67 1.99 -4.66
C ILE A 53 1.79 2.15 -3.64
N ARG A 54 2.09 1.13 -2.83
CA ARG A 54 3.21 1.19 -1.88
C ARG A 54 4.55 1.30 -2.57
N GLU A 55 4.74 0.56 -3.65
CA GLU A 55 5.94 0.66 -4.49
C GLU A 55 6.07 2.08 -5.06
N ARG A 56 4.98 2.62 -5.62
CA ARG A 56 4.99 3.98 -6.15
C ARG A 56 5.26 5.04 -5.08
N VAL A 57 4.73 4.86 -3.87
CA VAL A 57 5.02 5.73 -2.71
C VAL A 57 6.50 5.67 -2.34
N ARG A 58 7.12 4.49 -2.39
CA ARG A 58 8.54 4.30 -2.11
C ARG A 58 9.43 4.96 -3.16
N GLU A 59 9.09 4.81 -4.45
CA GLU A 59 9.76 5.50 -5.56
C GLU A 59 9.70 7.01 -5.39
N LEU A 60 8.50 7.57 -5.17
CA LEU A 60 8.31 9.00 -4.94
C LEU A 60 9.08 9.49 -3.70
N GLY A 61 9.19 8.65 -2.67
CA GLY A 61 10.03 8.91 -1.50
C GLY A 61 11.52 8.99 -1.85
N ALA A 62 12.02 8.04 -2.65
CA ALA A 62 13.41 8.01 -3.11
C ALA A 62 13.76 9.19 -4.04
N GLU A 63 12.80 9.63 -4.86
CA GLU A 63 12.91 10.82 -5.71
C GLU A 63 12.82 12.15 -4.92
N GLY A 64 12.60 12.11 -3.59
CA GLY A 64 12.41 13.32 -2.76
C GLY A 64 11.04 13.98 -2.92
N ARG A 65 10.11 13.37 -3.67
CA ARG A 65 8.77 13.88 -3.99
C ARG A 65 7.74 13.47 -2.94
N VAL A 66 8.05 13.69 -1.67
CA VAL A 66 7.25 13.23 -0.52
C VAL A 66 5.82 13.81 -0.53
N VAL A 67 5.64 15.05 -0.98
CA VAL A 67 4.32 15.68 -1.08
C VAL A 67 3.40 14.93 -2.07
N GLU A 68 3.97 14.42 -3.16
CA GLU A 68 3.22 13.64 -4.15
C GLU A 68 2.87 12.25 -3.63
N ALA A 69 3.79 11.63 -2.90
CA ALA A 69 3.52 10.38 -2.20
C ALA A 69 2.36 10.52 -1.20
N ILE A 70 2.33 11.61 -0.41
CA ILE A 70 1.23 11.90 0.52
C ILE A 70 -0.08 12.12 -0.24
N LYS A 71 -0.06 12.83 -1.38
CA LYS A 71 -1.26 13.02 -2.21
C LYS A 71 -1.80 11.69 -2.72
N LEU A 72 -0.92 10.81 -3.21
CA LEU A 72 -1.28 9.48 -3.69
C LEU A 72 -1.95 8.66 -2.57
N VAL A 73 -1.34 8.62 -1.39
CA VAL A 73 -1.93 7.92 -0.22
C VAL A 73 -3.31 8.50 0.13
N ARG A 74 -3.49 9.82 0.12
CA ARG A 74 -4.79 10.45 0.40
C ARG A 74 -5.86 10.11 -0.63
N GLN A 75 -5.48 10.02 -1.90
CA GLN A 75 -6.41 9.69 -2.98
C GLN A 75 -6.92 8.25 -2.85
N GLU A 76 -6.02 7.32 -2.54
CA GLU A 76 -6.33 5.90 -2.42
C GLU A 76 -7.07 5.55 -1.13
N THR A 77 -6.75 6.21 -0.01
CA THR A 77 -7.27 5.84 1.31
C THR A 77 -8.34 6.78 1.86
N GLY A 78 -8.51 7.96 1.26
CA GLY A 78 -9.38 9.02 1.80
C GLY A 78 -8.88 9.63 3.11
N LEU A 79 -7.66 9.30 3.55
CA LEU A 79 -7.11 9.75 4.82
C LEU A 79 -6.97 11.27 4.92
N GLY A 80 -7.10 11.76 6.16
CA GLY A 80 -6.70 13.11 6.52
C GLY A 80 -5.20 13.33 6.28
N LEU A 81 -4.79 14.59 6.10
CA LEU A 81 -3.40 14.93 5.78
C LEU A 81 -2.39 14.38 6.80
N ARG A 82 -2.74 14.44 8.09
CA ARG A 82 -1.91 13.91 9.18
C ARG A 82 -1.69 12.41 9.04
N ASP A 83 -2.76 11.65 8.84
CA ASP A 83 -2.71 10.19 8.80
C ASP A 83 -2.04 9.70 7.51
N ALA A 84 -2.34 10.36 6.38
CA ALA A 84 -1.69 10.05 5.12
C ALA A 84 -0.18 10.31 5.15
N LYS A 85 0.25 11.38 5.84
CA LYS A 85 1.66 11.64 6.08
C LYS A 85 2.29 10.50 6.88
N PHE A 86 1.68 10.12 7.99
CA PHE A 86 2.17 9.03 8.84
C PHE A 86 2.30 7.70 8.09
N VAL A 87 1.29 7.36 7.28
CA VAL A 87 1.30 6.15 6.45
C VAL A 87 2.38 6.23 5.38
N THR A 88 2.52 7.37 4.69
CA THR A 88 3.56 7.60 3.68
C THR A 88 4.95 7.42 4.28
N GLU A 89 5.22 8.05 5.43
CA GLU A 89 6.50 7.92 6.14
C GLU A 89 6.77 6.48 6.57
N SER A 90 5.74 5.75 6.98
CA SER A 90 5.87 4.34 7.35
C SER A 90 6.22 3.44 6.15
N ILE A 91 5.64 3.72 4.96
CA ILE A 91 5.96 3.00 3.71
C ILE A 91 7.41 3.29 3.29
N ILE A 92 7.79 4.57 3.25
CA ILE A 92 9.15 4.99 2.86
C ILE A 92 10.19 4.41 3.81
N ALA A 93 9.91 4.42 5.12
CA ALA A 93 10.82 3.86 6.12
C ALA A 93 10.77 2.32 6.23
N GLY A 94 9.98 1.64 5.40
CA GLY A 94 9.85 0.17 5.41
C GLY A 94 9.21 -0.40 6.69
N ARG A 95 8.57 0.44 7.51
CA ARG A 95 7.85 0.02 8.73
C ARG A 95 6.38 -0.31 8.48
N TYR A 96 5.94 -0.23 7.23
CA TYR A 96 4.60 -0.61 6.83
C TYR A 96 4.46 -2.13 6.85
N LEU A 97 3.59 -2.66 7.71
CA LEU A 97 3.37 -4.10 7.83
C LEU A 97 2.62 -4.60 6.57
N PRO A 98 3.16 -5.59 5.84
CA PRO A 98 2.44 -6.22 4.73
C PRO A 98 1.16 -6.87 5.26
N THR A 99 0.14 -6.93 4.40
CA THR A 99 -1.10 -7.66 4.71
C THR A 99 -0.80 -9.13 4.99
N SER A 100 -1.70 -9.82 5.70
CA SER A 100 -1.58 -11.27 5.93
C SER A 100 -1.45 -12.05 4.62
N THR A 101 -2.15 -11.61 3.56
CA THR A 101 -2.05 -12.17 2.21
C THR A 101 -0.69 -11.92 1.57
N GLU A 102 -0.14 -10.71 1.66
CA GLU A 102 1.20 -10.40 1.13
C GLU A 102 2.30 -11.13 1.91
N ARG A 103 2.15 -11.28 3.23
CA ARG A 103 3.05 -12.11 4.04
C ARG A 103 2.97 -13.57 3.62
N ALA A 104 1.76 -14.09 3.36
CA ALA A 104 1.58 -15.47 2.87
C ALA A 104 2.21 -15.67 1.47
N LEU A 105 2.09 -14.68 0.57
CA LEU A 105 2.73 -14.72 -0.74
C LEU A 105 4.27 -14.66 -0.65
N GLN A 106 4.83 -13.94 0.33
CA GLN A 106 6.28 -13.81 0.51
C GLN A 106 6.91 -15.00 1.25
N THR A 107 6.17 -15.67 2.13
CA THR A 107 6.70 -16.75 3.01
C THR A 107 6.38 -18.15 2.47
N GLY A 108 5.67 -18.25 1.35
CA GLY A 108 5.10 -19.51 0.87
C GLY A 108 3.84 -19.91 1.64
N PRO A 109 3.10 -20.95 1.19
CA PRO A 109 1.93 -21.43 1.90
C PRO A 109 2.32 -21.80 3.34
N ASP A 110 1.55 -21.30 4.30
CA ASP A 110 1.71 -21.63 5.70
C ASP A 110 1.56 -23.15 5.91
N LEU A 111 1.95 -23.66 7.08
CA LEU A 111 1.87 -25.09 7.37
C LEU A 111 0.46 -25.66 7.08
N ALA A 112 -0.58 -24.90 7.41
CA ALA A 112 -1.97 -25.25 7.12
C ALA A 112 -2.26 -25.35 5.61
N GLY A 113 -1.82 -24.38 4.81
CA GLY A 113 -1.93 -24.40 3.35
C GLY A 113 -1.22 -25.61 2.74
N ARG A 114 0.03 -25.88 3.15
CA ARG A 114 0.79 -27.06 2.68
C ARG A 114 0.12 -28.38 3.07
N VAL A 115 -0.45 -28.46 4.26
CA VAL A 115 -1.22 -29.64 4.72
C VAL A 115 -2.46 -29.85 3.86
N ARG A 116 -3.20 -28.78 3.56
CA ARG A 116 -4.39 -28.86 2.69
C ARG A 116 -4.04 -29.35 1.29
N GLU A 117 -3.00 -28.79 0.67
CA GLU A 117 -2.54 -29.22 -0.65
C GLU A 117 -2.15 -30.71 -0.67
N LEU A 118 -1.44 -31.18 0.36
CA LEU A 118 -1.09 -32.60 0.48
C LEU A 118 -2.33 -33.49 0.66
N LYS A 119 -3.34 -33.03 1.42
CA LYS A 119 -4.60 -33.74 1.61
C LYS A 119 -5.42 -33.81 0.33
N GLU A 120 -5.54 -32.71 -0.41
CA GLU A 120 -6.20 -32.64 -1.72
C GLU A 120 -5.50 -33.52 -2.78
N ALA A 121 -4.17 -33.64 -2.68
CA ALA A 121 -3.37 -34.53 -3.51
C ALA A 121 -3.44 -36.02 -3.08
N GLY A 122 -4.22 -36.36 -2.04
CA GLY A 122 -4.33 -37.71 -1.49
C GLY A 122 -3.10 -38.21 -0.73
N ARG A 123 -2.19 -37.29 -0.36
CA ARG A 123 -0.90 -37.57 0.30
C ARG A 123 -0.97 -37.33 1.81
N THR A 124 -2.01 -37.86 2.46
CA THR A 124 -2.32 -37.59 3.88
C THR A 124 -1.18 -37.98 4.82
N GLU A 125 -0.50 -39.10 4.58
CA GLU A 125 0.66 -39.51 5.41
C GLU A 125 1.80 -38.49 5.37
N GLN A 126 2.04 -37.87 4.21
CA GLN A 126 3.06 -36.84 4.05
C GLN A 126 2.66 -35.55 4.77
N ALA A 127 1.37 -35.24 4.81
CA ALA A 127 0.84 -34.11 5.58
C ALA A 127 1.06 -34.32 7.09
N VAL A 128 0.78 -35.52 7.60
CA VAL A 128 1.02 -35.87 9.01
C VAL A 128 2.51 -35.80 9.33
N PHE A 129 3.37 -36.34 8.46
CA PHE A 129 4.83 -36.25 8.64
C PHE A 129 5.32 -34.79 8.66
N LEU A 130 4.81 -33.95 7.76
CA LEU A 130 5.14 -32.53 7.70
C LEU A 130 4.78 -31.82 9.01
N VAL A 131 3.57 -32.04 9.54
CA VAL A 131 3.11 -31.45 10.79
C VAL A 131 4.00 -31.87 11.95
N ARG A 132 4.29 -33.17 12.07
CA ARG A 132 5.18 -33.69 13.13
C ARG A 132 6.57 -33.09 13.05
N GLY A 133 7.13 -33.00 11.84
CA GLY A 133 8.48 -32.48 11.61
C GLY A 133 8.63 -31.01 11.99
N GLU A 134 7.62 -30.19 11.73
CA GLU A 134 7.69 -28.75 11.98
C GLU A 134 7.21 -28.32 13.37
N THR A 135 6.25 -29.04 13.95
CA THR A 135 5.63 -28.67 15.24
C THR A 135 6.16 -29.48 16.43
N GLY A 136 6.77 -30.64 16.18
CA GLY A 136 7.11 -31.61 17.21
C GLY A 136 5.90 -32.38 17.78
N MET A 137 4.71 -32.22 17.19
CA MET A 137 3.51 -32.97 17.59
C MET A 137 3.74 -34.48 17.46
N ASN A 138 3.08 -35.24 18.34
CA ASN A 138 3.04 -36.69 18.22
C ASN A 138 2.09 -37.12 17.08
N GLN A 139 2.07 -38.42 16.77
CA GLN A 139 1.29 -38.95 15.64
C GLN A 139 -0.19 -38.60 15.74
N GLU A 140 -0.81 -38.85 16.90
CA GLU A 140 -2.24 -38.63 17.14
C GLU A 140 -2.62 -37.15 17.03
N GLN A 141 -1.79 -36.26 17.58
CA GLN A 141 -2.00 -34.81 17.49
C GLN A 141 -1.85 -34.30 16.04
N ALA A 142 -0.91 -34.85 15.29
CA ALA A 142 -0.69 -34.47 13.91
C ALA A 142 -1.81 -34.96 12.98
N GLU A 143 -2.32 -36.18 13.19
CA GLU A 143 -3.50 -36.70 12.50
C GLU A 143 -4.73 -35.83 12.79
N ALA A 144 -4.98 -35.52 14.07
CA ALA A 144 -6.09 -34.65 14.45
C ALA A 144 -5.98 -33.24 13.82
N PHE A 145 -4.77 -32.70 13.69
CA PHE A 145 -4.54 -31.44 13.00
C PHE A 145 -4.84 -31.53 11.50
N VAL A 146 -4.38 -32.59 10.83
CA VAL A 146 -4.63 -32.81 9.40
C VAL A 146 -6.11 -33.06 9.12
N ASP A 147 -6.83 -33.72 10.02
CA ASP A 147 -8.26 -33.97 9.88
C ASP A 147 -9.11 -32.70 10.04
N LEU A 148 -8.64 -31.74 10.86
CA LEU A 148 -9.31 -30.47 11.09
C LEU A 148 -9.23 -29.49 9.90
N ILE A 149 -8.24 -29.66 9.02
CA ILE A 149 -7.94 -28.78 7.87
C ILE A 149 -8.65 -29.19 6.59
#